data_AF-A0A1G1P6D3-F1
#
_entry.id   AF-A0A1G1P6D3-F1
#
_cell.length_a   1.000
_cell.length_b   1.000
_cell.length_c   1.000
_cell.angle_alpha   90.00
_cell.angle_beta   90.00
_cell.angle_gamma   90.00
#
_symmetry.space_group_name_H-M   'P 1'
#
loop_
_entity.id
_entity.type
_entity.pdbx_description
1 polymer ?
#
loop_
_entity_poly.entity_id
_entity_poly.type
_entity_poly.pdbx_seq_one_letter_code
_entity_poly.pdbx_strand_id
1 'polypeptide(L)'
;MSHIVTEPCIKCKYTDCVTVCPVDCFHEDAEMLVIDPEVCIDCGACIPECPVQAIYVEEDVPEQWKKYIALNTEKSKTLPVITEKKEPLAKDKSK
;
A
#
# COMPACT_ATOMS: atom_id res chain seq x y z
N MET A 1 4.79 11.03 9.77
CA MET A 1 4.49 11.19 8.33
C MET A 1 3.79 9.91 7.87
N SER A 2 3.24 9.85 6.67
CA SER A 2 2.54 8.65 6.21
C SER A 2 3.40 7.82 5.26
N HIS A 3 3.06 6.54 5.14
CA HIS A 3 3.61 5.68 4.09
C HIS A 3 2.67 5.69 2.90
N ILE A 4 3.22 5.63 1.69
CA ILE A 4 2.46 5.79 0.44
C ILE A 4 2.65 4.55 -0.43
N VAL A 5 1.54 3.93 -0.84
CA VAL A 5 1.55 2.88 -1.85
C VAL A 5 1.56 3.52 -3.23
N THR A 6 2.53 3.14 -4.05
CA THR A 6 2.77 3.71 -5.39
C THR A 6 2.45 2.70 -6.50
N GLU A 7 2.69 3.13 -7.74
CA GLU A 7 2.35 2.41 -8.97
C GLU A 7 2.73 0.93 -9.03
N PRO A 8 3.88 0.45 -8.50
CA PRO A 8 4.25 -0.96 -8.59
C PRO A 8 3.25 -1.92 -7.91
N CYS A 9 2.38 -1.42 -7.03
CA CYS A 9 1.33 -2.23 -6.43
C CYS A 9 0.22 -2.61 -7.42
N ILE A 10 -0.03 -1.78 -8.43
CA ILE A 10 -1.15 -1.92 -9.38
C ILE A 10 -1.03 -3.26 -10.11
N LYS A 11 -2.10 -4.06 -10.09
CA LYS A 11 -2.21 -5.40 -10.68
C LYS A 11 -1.25 -6.45 -10.10
N CYS A 12 -0.46 -6.08 -9.09
CA CYS A 12 0.29 -7.03 -8.26
C CYS A 12 -0.51 -7.39 -7.01
N LYS A 13 -0.84 -6.37 -6.20
CA LYS A 13 -1.68 -6.47 -4.98
C LYS A 13 -1.40 -7.75 -4.17
N TYR A 14 -0.14 -7.91 -3.72
CA TYR A 14 0.30 -9.08 -2.97
C TYR A 14 -0.28 -9.18 -1.56
N THR A 15 -0.62 -8.04 -0.96
CA THR A 15 -1.23 -7.91 0.38
C THR A 15 -0.37 -8.36 1.56
N ASP A 16 0.91 -8.74 1.40
CA ASP A 16 1.81 -9.07 2.52
C ASP A 16 1.90 -7.94 3.56
N CYS A 17 1.92 -6.69 3.11
CA CYS A 17 2.04 -5.50 3.93
C CYS A 17 0.93 -5.33 4.98
N VAL A 18 -0.26 -5.93 4.78
CA VAL A 18 -1.38 -5.79 5.74
C VAL A 18 -1.12 -6.60 7.00
N THR A 19 -0.35 -7.69 6.91
CA THR A 19 -0.12 -8.63 8.02
C THR A 19 0.80 -8.08 9.11
N VAL A 20 1.53 -7.01 8.81
CA VAL A 20 2.50 -6.38 9.71
C VAL A 20 2.07 -5.00 10.18
N CYS A 21 0.92 -4.50 9.70
CA CYS A 21 0.44 -3.17 10.07
C CYS A 21 -0.20 -3.21 11.46
N PRO A 22 0.34 -2.51 12.47
CA PRO A 22 -0.17 -2.58 13.85
C PRO A 22 -1.48 -1.80 14.07
N VAL A 23 -1.90 -1.00 13.08
CA VAL A 23 -3.03 -0.07 13.17
C VAL A 23 -4.03 -0.25 12.03
N ASP A 24 -3.91 -1.33 11.24
CA ASP A 24 -4.85 -1.69 10.17
C ASP A 24 -5.17 -0.56 9.19
N CYS A 25 -4.17 0.28 8.86
CA CYS A 25 -4.38 1.48 8.02
C CYS A 25 -4.40 1.20 6.51
N PHE A 26 -4.58 -0.05 6.08
CA PHE A 26 -4.63 -0.42 4.66
C PHE A 26 -6.08 -0.52 4.17
N HIS A 27 -6.32 0.07 3.01
CA HIS A 27 -7.61 -0.01 2.32
C HIS A 27 -7.45 -0.65 0.95
N GLU A 28 -8.47 -1.40 0.55
CA GLU A 28 -8.42 -2.25 -0.63
C GLU A 28 -9.22 -1.67 -1.81
N ASP A 29 -8.53 -1.46 -2.94
CA ASP A 29 -9.15 -1.18 -4.24
C ASP A 29 -9.18 -2.46 -5.09
N ALA A 30 -9.85 -2.40 -6.25
CA ALA A 30 -9.90 -3.47 -7.23
C ALA A 30 -8.50 -3.84 -7.77
N GLU A 31 -7.57 -2.89 -7.90
CA GLU A 31 -6.27 -3.12 -8.55
C GLU A 31 -5.04 -2.94 -7.63
N MET A 32 -5.18 -2.26 -6.49
CA MET A 32 -4.06 -1.96 -5.58
C MET A 32 -4.53 -1.80 -4.13
N LEU A 33 -3.58 -1.65 -3.21
CA LEU A 33 -3.86 -1.17 -1.86
C LEU A 33 -3.52 0.32 -1.74
N VAL A 34 -4.12 0.98 -0.76
CA VAL A 34 -3.75 2.33 -0.33
C VAL A 34 -3.60 2.39 1.18
N ILE A 35 -2.80 3.34 1.67
CA ILE A 35 -2.60 3.59 3.10
C ILE A 35 -3.38 4.84 3.49
N ASP A 36 -4.11 4.76 4.60
CA ASP A 36 -4.72 5.92 5.23
C ASP A 36 -3.66 6.72 6.01
N PRO A 37 -3.37 7.98 5.60
CA PRO A 37 -2.36 8.80 6.26
C PRO A 37 -2.78 9.31 7.64
N GLU A 38 -4.08 9.34 7.96
CA GLU A 38 -4.58 9.77 9.28
C GLU A 38 -4.44 8.65 10.32
N VAL A 39 -4.44 7.39 9.88
CA VAL A 39 -4.28 6.21 10.75
C VAL A 39 -2.83 5.72 10.80
N CYS A 40 -2.06 5.92 9.73
CA CYS A 40 -0.66 5.48 9.66
C CYS A 40 0.21 6.13 10.75
N ILE A 41 0.93 5.30 11.51
CA ILE A 41 1.80 5.75 12.62
C ILE A 41 3.29 5.77 12.26
N ASP A 42 3.64 5.72 10.97
CA ASP A 42 5.03 5.85 10.51
C ASP A 42 6.01 4.77 11.03
N CYS A 43 5.52 3.55 11.26
CA CYS A 43 6.34 2.48 11.85
C CYS A 43 7.32 1.78 10.89
N GLY A 44 7.13 1.91 9.57
CA GLY A 44 8.02 1.33 8.56
C GLY A 44 7.93 -0.19 8.34
N ALA A 45 7.15 -0.92 9.16
CA ALA A 45 7.10 -2.38 9.10
C ALA A 45 6.62 -2.93 7.75
N CYS A 46 5.78 -2.20 7.03
CA CYS A 46 5.21 -2.63 5.75
C CYS A 46 6.17 -2.50 4.56
N ILE A 47 7.20 -1.66 4.64
CA ILE A 47 8.14 -1.41 3.53
C ILE A 47 8.85 -2.70 3.06
N PRO A 48 9.56 -3.46 3.93
CA PRO A 48 10.29 -4.64 3.51
C PRO A 48 9.39 -5.79 3.05
N GLU A 49 8.12 -5.80 3.47
CA GLU A 49 7.18 -6.86 3.13
C GLU A 49 6.64 -6.77 1.71
N CYS A 50 6.74 -5.61 1.04
CA CYS A 50 6.22 -5.44 -0.30
C CYS A 50 7.16 -6.07 -1.35
N PRO A 51 6.79 -7.17 -2.04
CA PRO A 51 7.72 -7.88 -2.95
C PRO A 51 8.12 -7.06 -4.18
N VAL A 52 7.35 -6.02 -4.51
CA VAL A 52 7.54 -5.12 -5.65
C VAL A 52 7.99 -3.72 -5.24
N GLN A 53 8.36 -3.54 -3.96
CA GLN A 53 8.91 -2.28 -3.44
C GLN A 53 8.03 -1.06 -3.78
N ALA A 54 6.72 -1.20 -3.56
CA ALA A 54 5.72 -0.19 -3.89
C ALA A 54 5.48 0.83 -2.76
N ILE A 55 6.04 0.62 -1.57
CA ILE A 55 5.72 1.41 -0.37
C ILE A 55 6.92 2.30 -0.03
N TYR A 56 6.67 3.60 0.09
CA TYR A 56 7.67 4.62 0.39
C TYR A 56 7.21 5.47 1.57
N VAL A 57 8.14 6.04 2.33
CA VAL A 57 7.84 7.19 3.18
C VAL A 57 7.45 8.36 2.27
N GLU A 58 6.48 9.17 2.66
CA GLU A 58 5.94 10.27 1.83
C GLU A 58 7.03 11.19 1.22
N GLU A 59 8.08 11.49 1.99
CA GLU A 59 9.22 12.33 1.55
C GLU A 59 10.13 11.65 0.52
N ASP A 60 10.15 10.31 0.50
CA ASP A 60 10.97 9.49 -0.40
C ASP A 60 10.22 9.04 -1.65
N VAL A 61 8.95 9.44 -1.82
CA VAL A 61 8.15 9.08 -2.99
C VAL A 61 8.83 9.65 -4.26
N PRO A 62 9.20 8.81 -5.24
CA PRO A 62 9.79 9.27 -6.49
C PRO A 62 8.91 10.28 -7.22
N GLU A 63 9.52 11.26 -7.90
CA GLU A 63 8.82 12.39 -8.54
C GLU A 63 7.66 11.93 -9.44
N GLN A 64 7.89 10.88 -10.24
CA GLN A 64 6.90 10.29 -11.15
C GLN A 64 5.65 9.73 -10.44
N TRP A 65 5.74 9.48 -9.13
CA TRP A 65 4.67 8.90 -8.31
C TRP A 65 4.16 9.82 -7.21
N LYS A 66 4.56 11.10 -7.17
CA LYS A 66 4.03 12.06 -6.19
C LYS A 66 2.50 12.18 -6.18
N LYS A 67 1.84 11.96 -7.34
CA LYS A 67 0.37 11.90 -7.44
C LYS A 67 -0.27 10.84 -6.53
N TYR A 68 0.49 9.79 -6.15
CA TYR A 68 -0.02 8.72 -5.29
C TYR A 68 -0.23 9.17 -3.84
N ILE A 69 0.41 10.25 -3.38
CA ILE A 69 0.21 10.82 -2.05
C ILE A 69 -1.27 11.23 -1.87
N ALA A 70 -1.77 12.07 -2.79
CA ALA A 70 -3.17 12.48 -2.81
C ALA A 70 -4.10 11.29 -3.08
N LEU A 71 -3.72 10.36 -3.96
CA LEU A 71 -4.54 9.19 -4.27
C LEU A 71 -4.77 8.30 -3.05
N ASN A 72 -3.73 8.04 -2.24
CA ASN A 72 -3.84 7.22 -1.03
C ASN A 72 -4.83 7.87 -0.05
N THR A 73 -4.65 9.17 0.20
CA THR A 73 -5.51 9.98 1.06
C THR A 73 -6.98 9.99 0.62
N GLU A 74 -7.23 10.20 -0.67
CA GLU A 74 -8.61 10.33 -1.17
C GLU A 74 -9.32 8.97 -1.26
N LYS A 75 -8.59 7.91 -1.61
CA LYS A 75 -9.18 6.58 -1.72
C LYS A 75 -9.42 5.92 -0.36
N SER A 76 -8.55 6.10 0.64
CA SER A 76 -8.72 5.47 1.96
C SER A 76 -10.06 5.86 2.63
N LYS A 77 -10.52 7.09 2.41
CA LYS A 77 -11.81 7.60 2.93
C LYS A 77 -13.04 6.81 2.51
N THR A 78 -12.97 6.09 1.39
CA THR A 78 -14.14 5.41 0.78
C THR A 78 -13.96 3.91 0.60
N LEU A 79 -12.72 3.43 0.51
CA LEU A 79 -12.42 2.03 0.32
C LEU A 79 -12.54 1.25 1.65
N PRO A 80 -12.92 -0.04 1.60
CA PRO A 80 -12.96 -0.88 2.79
C PRO A 80 -11.54 -1.16 3.32
N VAL A 81 -11.43 -1.25 4.64
CA VAL A 81 -10.21 -1.69 5.32
C VAL A 81 -9.92 -3.17 5.00
N ILE A 82 -8.64 -3.50 4.84
CA ILE A 82 -8.15 -4.87 4.69
C ILE A 82 -7.12 -5.18 5.78
N THR A 83 -7.37 -6.25 6.53
CA THR A 83 -6.53 -6.69 7.65
C THR A 83 -5.93 -8.08 7.45
N GLU A 84 -6.35 -8.79 6.40
CA GLU A 84 -5.95 -10.16 6.13
C GLU A 84 -5.35 -10.30 4.72
N LYS A 85 -4.34 -11.15 4.61
CA LYS A 85 -3.70 -11.48 3.33
C LYS A 85 -4.69 -12.19 2.39
N LYS A 86 -4.66 -11.83 1.12
CA LYS A 86 -5.45 -12.43 0.03
C LYS A 86 -4.55 -12.97 -1.07
N GLU A 87 -5.15 -13.73 -1.98
CA GLU A 87 -4.47 -14.18 -3.19
C GLU A 87 -4.03 -12.98 -4.05
N PRO A 88 -2.76 -12.87 -4.43
CA PRO A 88 -2.27 -11.75 -5.24
C PRO A 88 -2.95 -11.67 -6.61
N LEU A 89 -3.11 -10.46 -7.14
CA LEU A 89 -3.54 -10.26 -8.53
C LEU A 89 -2.41 -10.50 -9.53
N ALA A 90 -1.17 -10.53 -9.05
CA ALA A 90 0.00 -10.84 -9.86
C ALA A 90 -0.22 -12.20 -10.54
N LYS A 91 -0.31 -12.19 -11.88
CA LYS A 91 -0.26 -13.43 -12.66
C LYS A 91 1.09 -14.07 -12.38
N ASP A 92 1.02 -15.21 -11.72
CA ASP A 92 2.13 -16.05 -11.28
C ASP A 92 3.39 -15.86 -12.13
N LYS A 93 4.40 -15.18 -11.59
CA LYS A 93 5.78 -15.26 -12.10
C LYS A 93 6.52 -16.39 -11.37
N SER A 94 5.87 -17.52 -11.08
CA SER A 94 6.55 -18.79 -10.77
C SER A 94 7.36 -19.22 -11.98
N LYS A 95 8.52 -18.59 -12.15
CA LYS A 95 9.78 -19.26 -12.43
C LYS A 95 10.97 -18.39 -12.04
#